data_AF-A0A9R0UWP8-F1
#
_entry.id   AF-A0A9R0UWP8-F1
#
_cell.length_a   1.000
_cell.length_b   1.000
_cell.length_c   1.000
_cell.angle_alpha   90.00
_cell.angle_beta   90.00
_cell.angle_gamma   90.00
#
_symmetry.space_group_name_H-M   'P 1'
#
loop_
_entity.id
_entity.type
_entity.pdbx_description
1 polymer ?
#
loop_
_entity_poly.entity_id
_entity_poly.type
_entity_poly.pdbx_seq_one_letter_code
_entity_poly.pdbx_strand_id
1 'polypeptide(L)'
;MDDISGNNSIRPFFSSLVALQGAEKNLNKDCLNSTLSPYLCFFPQYALQNIKTPYFILNSAYDVYQFHHIFVPPSSDPRGHWSRCKADPSACSTSQIATLQGLRSAMLTALKPFEGEPEMGMFINSCFAHCQSELQDTWFAPNSPTLDNETIAELVGDWYFERGAAQEIDCAYPCDSTCHNIIPSNQVGI
;
A
#
# COMPACT_ATOMS: atom_id res chain seq x y z
N MET A 1 -2.68 6.43 10.25
CA MET A 1 -1.48 7.16 9.84
C MET A 1 -1.87 8.60 9.68
N ASP A 2 -1.01 9.51 10.15
CA ASP A 2 -1.19 10.95 9.98
C ASP A 2 -0.34 11.42 8.80
N ASP A 3 -0.70 12.55 8.20
CA ASP A 3 0.09 13.19 7.15
C ASP A 3 1.39 13.79 7.72
N ILE A 4 2.24 14.36 6.85
CA ILE A 4 3.51 14.99 7.27
C ILE A 4 3.36 16.21 8.19
N SER A 5 2.14 16.71 8.38
CA SER A 5 1.82 17.78 9.34
C SER A 5 1.28 17.24 10.67
N GLY A 6 1.13 15.92 10.81
CA GLY A 6 0.57 15.25 11.98
C GLY A 6 -0.96 15.21 12.01
N ASN A 7 -1.63 15.53 10.89
CA ASN A 7 -3.09 15.52 10.82
C ASN A 7 -3.62 14.21 10.23
N ASN A 8 -4.74 13.71 10.78
CA ASN A 8 -5.42 12.53 10.26
C ASN A 8 -6.65 12.91 9.42
N SER A 9 -6.47 13.09 8.12
CA SER A 9 -7.58 13.41 7.20
C SER A 9 -8.34 12.17 6.72
N ILE A 10 -7.66 11.02 6.63
CA ILE A 10 -8.22 9.80 6.03
C ILE A 10 -9.27 9.13 6.93
N ARG A 11 -9.11 9.16 8.26
CA ARG A 11 -10.11 8.59 9.19
C ARG A 11 -11.43 9.35 9.14
N PRO A 12 -11.47 10.69 9.28
CA PRO A 12 -12.71 11.45 9.07
C PRO A 12 -13.34 11.20 7.70
N PHE A 13 -12.53 11.14 6.62
CA PHE A 13 -13.03 10.86 5.28
C PHE A 13 -13.80 9.53 5.22
N PHE A 14 -13.20 8.42 5.68
CA PHE A 14 -13.88 7.12 5.69
C PHE A 14 -15.04 7.05 6.68
N SER A 15 -14.96 7.74 7.81
CA SER A 15 -16.08 7.89 8.74
C SER A 15 -17.29 8.53 8.06
N SER A 16 -17.08 9.66 7.37
CA SER A 16 -18.13 10.33 6.60
C SER A 16 -18.63 9.48 5.43
N LEU A 17 -17.76 8.78 4.72
CA LEU A 17 -18.13 7.89 3.62
C LEU A 17 -19.05 6.76 4.08
N VAL A 18 -18.72 6.11 5.19
CA VAL A 18 -19.51 5.01 5.77
C VAL A 18 -20.88 5.49 6.20
N ALA A 19 -20.94 6.64 6.88
CA ALA A 19 -22.19 7.25 7.31
C ALA A 19 -23.06 7.66 6.12
N LEU A 20 -22.47 8.32 5.12
CA LEU A 20 -23.17 8.81 3.92
C LEU A 20 -23.76 7.66 3.10
N GLN A 21 -22.99 6.60 2.88
CA GLN A 21 -23.41 5.46 2.05
C GLN A 21 -24.25 4.44 2.83
N GLY A 22 -24.38 4.58 4.16
CA GLY A 22 -24.97 3.56 5.02
C GLY A 22 -24.26 2.22 4.88
N ALA A 23 -22.93 2.25 4.71
CA ALA A 23 -22.13 1.08 4.35
C ALA A 23 -21.96 0.08 5.50
N GLU A 24 -22.13 0.53 6.75
CA GLU A 24 -21.98 -0.27 7.97
C GLU A 24 -22.70 -1.62 7.90
N LYS A 25 -23.93 -1.65 7.39
CA LYS A 25 -24.74 -2.88 7.28
C LYS A 25 -24.12 -3.98 6.39
N ASN A 26 -23.18 -3.62 5.53
CA ASN A 26 -22.51 -4.52 4.60
C ASN A 26 -21.10 -4.91 5.06
N LEU A 27 -20.60 -4.35 6.17
CA LEU A 27 -19.27 -4.65 6.67
C LEU A 27 -19.26 -5.99 7.41
N ASN A 28 -18.07 -6.58 7.48
CA ASN A 28 -17.84 -7.84 8.19
C ASN A 28 -18.25 -7.69 9.67
N LYS A 29 -19.19 -8.52 10.12
CA LYS A 29 -19.74 -8.47 11.48
C LYS A 29 -18.69 -8.73 12.56
N ASP A 30 -17.75 -9.63 12.30
CA ASP A 30 -16.67 -9.95 13.24
C ASP A 30 -15.76 -8.72 13.41
N CYS A 31 -15.50 -7.97 12.32
CA CYS A 31 -14.79 -6.69 12.38
C CYS A 31 -15.57 -5.59 13.13
N LEU A 32 -16.89 -5.48 12.90
CA LEU A 32 -17.72 -4.52 13.62
C LEU A 32 -17.72 -4.80 15.13
N ASN A 33 -17.74 -6.07 15.53
CA ASN A 33 -17.72 -6.47 16.94
C ASN A 33 -16.36 -6.25 17.61
N SER A 34 -15.27 -6.20 16.84
CA SER A 34 -13.90 -6.04 17.34
C SER A 34 -13.38 -4.61 17.24
N THR A 35 -14.18 -3.67 16.75
CA THR A 35 -13.80 -2.25 16.60
C THR A 35 -14.82 -1.32 17.26
N LEU A 36 -14.35 -0.17 17.76
CA LEU A 36 -15.23 0.85 18.37
C LEU A 36 -15.96 1.73 17.34
N SER A 37 -15.58 1.65 16.07
CA SER A 37 -16.13 2.51 15.02
C SER A 37 -16.20 1.76 13.70
N PRO A 38 -17.38 1.66 13.06
CA PRO A 38 -17.58 0.85 11.85
C PRO A 38 -16.62 1.16 10.71
N TYR A 39 -16.26 2.44 10.55
CA TYR A 39 -15.37 2.87 9.46
C TYR A 39 -13.95 2.30 9.54
N LEU A 40 -13.54 1.81 10.72
CA LEU A 40 -12.24 1.15 10.86
C LEU A 40 -12.16 -0.12 10.01
N CYS A 41 -13.29 -0.78 9.74
CA CYS A 41 -13.34 -1.95 8.88
C CYS A 41 -13.12 -1.67 7.38
N PHE A 42 -12.93 -0.41 6.97
CA PHE A 42 -12.41 -0.06 5.64
C PHE A 42 -10.88 -0.10 5.57
N PHE A 43 -10.20 -0.16 6.71
CA PHE A 43 -8.74 -0.17 6.76
C PHE A 43 -8.22 -1.60 6.98
N PRO A 44 -7.29 -2.09 6.14
CA PRO A 44 -6.82 -3.48 6.18
C PRO A 44 -6.34 -3.94 7.56
N GLN A 45 -5.65 -3.09 8.34
CA GLN A 45 -5.14 -3.44 9.66
C GLN A 45 -6.23 -3.82 10.69
N TYR A 46 -7.49 -3.50 10.43
CA TYR A 46 -8.62 -3.93 11.26
C TYR A 46 -9.48 -5.00 10.56
N ALA A 47 -9.61 -4.92 9.24
CA ALA A 47 -10.48 -5.79 8.47
C ALA A 47 -9.89 -7.19 8.27
N LEU A 48 -8.58 -7.27 7.96
CA LEU A 48 -7.93 -8.50 7.50
C LEU A 48 -8.00 -9.64 8.52
N GLN A 49 -7.83 -9.36 9.81
CA GLN A 49 -7.93 -10.36 10.89
C GLN A 49 -9.31 -11.04 11.00
N ASN A 50 -10.34 -10.46 10.35
CA ASN A 50 -11.72 -10.94 10.38
C ASN A 50 -12.12 -11.64 9.08
N ILE A 51 -11.22 -11.75 8.11
CA ILE A 51 -11.44 -12.49 6.86
C ILE A 51 -11.06 -13.96 7.08
N LYS A 52 -11.97 -14.87 6.75
CA LYS A 52 -11.79 -16.32 6.92
C LYS A 52 -11.31 -17.03 5.66
N THR A 53 -11.54 -16.43 4.50
CA THR A 53 -11.10 -16.98 3.22
C THR A 53 -9.62 -16.66 3.02
N PRO A 54 -8.81 -17.60 2.50
CA PRO A 54 -7.44 -17.30 2.08
C PRO A 54 -7.37 -16.06 1.17
N TYR A 55 -6.35 -15.23 1.35
CA TYR A 55 -6.16 -14.03 0.54
C TYR A 55 -4.67 -13.73 0.32
N PHE A 56 -4.41 -12.94 -0.72
CA PHE A 56 -3.08 -12.49 -1.08
C PHE A 56 -2.99 -10.97 -0.93
N ILE A 57 -2.00 -10.48 -0.19
CA ILE A 57 -1.73 -9.05 -0.02
C ILE A 57 -0.70 -8.62 -1.07
N LEU A 58 -1.16 -7.94 -2.11
CA LEU A 58 -0.29 -7.27 -3.07
C LEU A 58 -0.30 -5.77 -2.79
N ASN A 59 0.84 -5.18 -2.44
CA ASN A 59 0.92 -3.73 -2.31
C ASN A 59 2.36 -3.22 -2.42
N SER A 60 2.56 -2.04 -3.01
CA SER A 60 3.85 -1.34 -2.93
C SER A 60 4.03 -0.72 -1.54
N ALA A 61 5.24 -0.82 -0.97
CA ALA A 61 5.60 -0.15 0.28
C ALA A 61 5.52 1.39 0.19
N TYR A 62 5.60 1.93 -1.02
CA TYR A 62 5.51 3.35 -1.33
C TYR A 62 4.40 3.61 -2.36
N ASP A 63 3.20 3.06 -2.10
CA ASP A 63 2.03 3.27 -2.96
C ASP A 63 1.83 4.77 -3.27
N VAL A 64 1.86 5.11 -4.56
CA VAL A 64 1.91 6.52 -4.99
C VAL A 64 0.61 7.24 -4.71
N TYR A 65 -0.53 6.54 -4.67
CA TYR A 65 -1.80 7.16 -4.30
C TYR A 65 -1.79 7.56 -2.83
N GLN A 66 -1.43 6.63 -1.95
CA GLN A 66 -1.29 6.87 -0.52
C GLN A 66 -0.25 7.97 -0.25
N PHE A 67 0.91 7.92 -0.90
CA PHE A 67 1.95 8.95 -0.77
C PHE A 67 1.41 10.32 -1.21
N HIS A 68 0.84 10.43 -2.41
CA HIS A 68 0.50 11.73 -3.00
C HIS A 68 -0.75 12.38 -2.39
N HIS A 69 -1.74 11.59 -1.99
CA HIS A 69 -3.07 12.07 -1.62
C HIS A 69 -3.41 11.92 -0.13
N ILE A 70 -2.72 11.03 0.59
CA ILE A 70 -3.02 10.76 1.99
C ILE A 70 -1.87 11.24 2.88
N PHE A 71 -0.63 10.85 2.56
CA PHE A 71 0.50 11.13 3.42
C PHE A 71 1.10 12.53 3.20
N VAL A 72 1.16 12.97 1.94
CA VAL A 72 1.65 14.32 1.59
C VAL A 72 0.62 15.06 0.73
N PRO A 73 -0.65 15.23 1.14
CA PRO A 73 -1.62 15.99 0.34
C PRO A 73 -1.18 17.46 0.18
N PRO A 74 -1.68 18.19 -0.84
CA PRO A 74 -1.39 19.62 -1.02
C PRO A 74 -1.65 20.49 0.22
N SER A 75 -2.62 20.13 1.05
CA SER A 75 -2.92 20.80 2.32
C SER A 75 -1.79 20.71 3.36
N SER A 76 -0.99 19.64 3.31
CA SER A 76 0.14 19.41 4.22
C SER A 76 1.49 19.94 3.67
N ASP A 77 1.56 20.22 2.36
CA ASP A 77 2.73 20.77 1.68
C ASP A 77 2.38 22.03 0.85
N PRO A 78 1.89 23.11 1.48
CA PRO A 78 1.43 24.30 0.76
C PRO A 78 2.57 25.05 0.02
N ARG A 79 3.82 24.78 0.38
CA ARG A 79 5.01 25.38 -0.25
C ARG A 79 5.62 24.47 -1.33
N GLY A 80 5.06 23.27 -1.54
CA GLY A 80 5.48 22.36 -2.59
C GLY A 80 6.88 21.75 -2.40
N HIS A 81 7.36 21.61 -1.15
CA HIS A 81 8.67 21.04 -0.85
C HIS A 81 8.81 19.58 -1.31
N TRP A 82 7.71 18.85 -1.43
CA TRP A 82 7.66 17.47 -1.88
C TRP A 82 7.38 17.31 -3.37
N SER A 83 7.10 18.39 -4.10
CA SER A 83 6.71 18.32 -5.51
C SER A 83 7.75 17.60 -6.39
N ARG A 84 9.05 17.85 -6.15
CA ARG A 84 10.12 17.17 -6.90
C ARG A 84 10.20 15.68 -6.55
N CYS A 85 10.13 15.35 -5.27
CA CYS A 85 10.15 13.98 -4.76
C CYS A 85 8.95 13.15 -5.25
N LYS A 86 7.76 13.77 -5.32
CA LYS A 86 6.55 13.13 -5.88
C LYS A 86 6.64 12.89 -7.38
N ALA A 87 7.26 13.81 -8.12
CA ALA A 87 7.42 13.67 -9.56
C ALA A 87 8.53 12.67 -9.94
N ASP A 88 9.54 12.56 -9.08
CA ASP A 88 10.71 11.71 -9.27
C ASP A 88 11.25 11.27 -7.89
N PRO A 89 11.07 10.00 -7.49
CA PRO A 89 11.60 9.48 -6.24
C PRO A 89 13.12 9.57 -6.09
N SER A 90 13.87 9.67 -7.20
CA SER A 90 15.33 9.87 -7.15
C SER A 90 15.71 11.31 -6.76
N ALA A 91 14.76 12.26 -6.91
CA ALA A 91 14.93 13.66 -6.53
C ALA A 91 14.57 13.94 -5.05
N CYS A 92 14.14 12.93 -4.29
CA CYS A 92 13.88 13.07 -2.86
C CYS A 92 15.16 13.35 -2.08
N SER A 93 15.11 14.27 -1.12
CA SER A 93 16.20 14.45 -0.16
C SER A 93 16.31 13.25 0.78
N THR A 94 17.46 13.09 1.44
CA THR A 94 17.64 12.07 2.49
C THR A 94 16.59 12.16 3.59
N SER A 95 16.16 13.38 3.97
CA SER A 95 15.10 13.56 4.96
C SER A 95 13.73 13.11 4.44
N GLN A 96 13.39 13.39 3.17
CA GLN A 96 12.15 12.92 2.54
C GLN A 96 12.12 11.40 2.44
N ILE A 97 13.23 10.78 2.06
CA ILE A 97 13.36 9.32 2.06
C ILE A 97 13.17 8.77 3.48
N ALA A 98 13.83 9.33 4.50
CA ALA A 98 13.65 8.87 5.89
C ALA A 98 12.19 8.95 6.35
N THR A 99 11.47 10.02 5.97
CA THR A 99 10.04 10.14 6.23
C THR A 99 9.21 9.07 5.49
N LEU A 100 9.52 8.76 4.24
CA LEU A 100 8.89 7.67 3.48
C LEU A 100 9.21 6.29 4.06
N GLN A 101 10.39 6.10 4.64
CA GLN A 101 10.71 4.87 5.37
C GLN A 101 9.85 4.70 6.63
N GLY A 102 9.42 5.80 7.24
CA GLY A 102 8.42 5.78 8.31
C GLY A 102 7.08 5.22 7.82
N LEU A 103 6.63 5.61 6.61
CA LEU A 103 5.41 5.08 5.99
C LEU A 103 5.52 3.56 5.75
N ARG A 104 6.62 3.10 5.13
CA ARG A 104 6.89 1.66 4.93
C ARG A 104 6.88 0.91 6.27
N SER A 105 7.57 1.43 7.28
CA SER A 105 7.66 0.78 8.60
C SER A 105 6.30 0.65 9.28
N ALA A 106 5.43 1.66 9.14
CA ALA A 106 4.06 1.60 9.66
C ALA A 106 3.21 0.53 8.95
N MET A 107 3.35 0.40 7.63
CA MET A 107 2.69 -0.65 6.86
C MET A 107 3.16 -2.04 7.29
N LEU A 108 4.48 -2.29 7.33
CA LEU A 108 5.01 -3.59 7.75
C LEU A 108 4.64 -3.94 9.19
N THR A 109 4.63 -2.96 10.10
CA THR A 109 4.16 -3.18 11.46
C THR A 109 2.70 -3.64 11.51
N ALA A 110 1.85 -3.08 10.63
CA ALA A 110 0.45 -3.49 10.53
C ALA A 110 0.27 -4.85 9.84
N LEU A 111 1.22 -5.27 9.00
CA LEU A 111 1.20 -6.55 8.30
C LEU A 111 1.81 -7.70 9.09
N LYS A 112 2.63 -7.40 10.10
CA LYS A 112 3.30 -8.39 10.96
C LYS A 112 2.41 -9.52 11.51
N PRO A 113 1.13 -9.29 11.91
CA PRO A 113 0.27 -10.38 12.36
C PRO A 113 -0.07 -11.42 11.28
N PHE A 114 0.16 -11.11 10.00
CA PHE A 114 -0.15 -11.97 8.85
C PHE A 114 1.12 -12.58 8.23
N GLU A 115 2.30 -12.17 8.69
CA GLU A 115 3.57 -12.76 8.28
C GLU A 115 3.69 -14.19 8.82
N GLY A 116 3.96 -15.16 7.94
CA GLY A 116 4.08 -16.58 8.26
C GLY A 116 2.74 -17.34 8.35
N GLU A 117 1.60 -16.68 8.16
CA GLU A 117 0.30 -17.35 8.12
C GLU A 117 0.18 -18.24 6.87
N PRO A 118 0.01 -19.58 7.00
CA PRO A 118 0.16 -20.52 5.88
C PRO A 118 -0.81 -20.31 4.71
N GLU A 119 -2.01 -19.81 4.98
CA GLU A 119 -3.06 -19.59 3.98
C GLU A 119 -2.98 -18.20 3.32
N MET A 120 -2.09 -17.33 3.80
CA MET A 120 -1.98 -15.96 3.32
C MET A 120 -0.75 -15.78 2.45
N GLY A 121 -0.93 -15.17 1.29
CA GLY A 121 0.16 -14.71 0.44
C GLY A 121 0.43 -13.22 0.62
N MET A 122 1.64 -12.78 0.31
CA MET A 122 2.09 -11.41 0.42
C MET A 122 3.17 -11.09 -0.62
N PHE A 123 3.06 -9.94 -1.29
CA PHE A 123 4.11 -9.38 -2.11
C PHE A 123 4.18 -7.88 -1.86
N ILE A 124 5.22 -7.45 -1.12
CA ILE A 124 5.46 -6.05 -0.79
C ILE A 124 6.80 -5.60 -1.39
N ASN A 125 6.77 -4.94 -2.54
CA ASN A 125 7.99 -4.39 -3.15
C ASN A 125 8.28 -2.93 -2.75
N SER A 126 9.51 -2.49 -3.02
CA SER A 126 9.99 -1.14 -2.71
C SER A 126 9.81 -0.13 -3.85
N CYS A 127 9.00 -0.46 -4.86
CA CYS A 127 8.74 0.40 -6.01
C CYS A 127 7.78 1.53 -5.65
N PHE A 128 7.86 2.68 -6.33
CA PHE A 128 6.81 3.70 -6.29
C PHE A 128 5.80 3.39 -7.39
N ALA A 129 4.72 2.68 -7.05
CA ALA A 129 3.70 2.27 -8.02
C ALA A 129 2.30 2.24 -7.39
N HIS A 130 1.26 2.18 -8.22
CA HIS A 130 -0.14 1.96 -7.83
C HIS A 130 -0.75 0.94 -8.80
N CYS A 131 -1.73 0.15 -8.34
CA CYS A 131 -2.42 -0.85 -9.16
C CYS A 131 -1.50 -1.86 -9.91
N GLN A 132 -0.56 -2.50 -9.18
CA GLN A 132 0.51 -3.30 -9.78
C GLN A 132 0.07 -4.55 -10.56
N SER A 133 -1.18 -5.01 -10.38
CA SER A 133 -1.75 -6.15 -11.11
C SER A 133 -2.45 -5.78 -12.41
N GLU A 134 -2.65 -4.50 -12.71
CA GLU A 134 -3.44 -4.07 -13.88
C GLU A 134 -2.60 -4.00 -15.17
N LEU A 135 -1.28 -3.81 -15.05
CA LEU A 135 -0.36 -3.66 -16.18
C LEU A 135 0.55 -4.89 -16.29
N GLN A 136 0.69 -5.43 -17.51
CA GLN A 136 1.62 -6.54 -17.76
C GLN A 136 3.07 -6.16 -17.43
N ASP A 137 3.44 -4.91 -17.67
CA ASP A 137 4.78 -4.36 -17.39
C ASP A 137 5.18 -4.44 -15.91
N THR A 138 4.21 -4.52 -14.99
CA THR A 138 4.46 -4.77 -13.56
C THR A 138 4.09 -6.18 -13.13
N TRP A 139 3.13 -6.81 -13.80
CA TRP A 139 2.58 -8.10 -13.40
C TRP A 139 3.43 -9.30 -13.83
N PHE A 140 3.79 -9.40 -15.12
CA PHE A 140 4.38 -10.62 -15.70
C PHE A 140 5.26 -10.41 -16.97
N ALA A 141 5.59 -9.17 -17.33
CA ALA A 141 6.49 -8.92 -18.46
C ALA A 141 7.92 -9.43 -18.17
N PRO A 142 8.74 -9.73 -19.19
CA PRO A 142 10.12 -10.21 -18.98
C PRO A 142 11.03 -9.30 -18.14
N ASN A 143 10.67 -8.03 -18.01
CA ASN A 143 11.38 -7.03 -17.20
C ASN A 143 10.51 -6.47 -16.06
N SER A 144 9.42 -7.14 -15.66
CA SER A 144 8.62 -6.68 -14.53
C SER A 144 9.42 -6.66 -13.23
N PRO A 145 9.02 -5.87 -12.22
CA PRO A 145 9.64 -5.92 -10.91
C PRO A 145 9.59 -7.34 -10.33
N THR A 146 10.67 -7.75 -9.67
CA THR A 146 10.81 -9.09 -9.08
C THR A 146 11.38 -9.03 -7.69
N LEU A 147 10.91 -9.91 -6.81
CA LEU A 147 11.56 -10.21 -5.53
C LEU A 147 12.09 -11.64 -5.60
N ASP A 148 13.35 -11.85 -5.20
CA ASP A 148 14.03 -13.15 -5.30
C ASP A 148 13.94 -13.82 -6.70
N ASN A 149 13.94 -12.99 -7.75
CA ASN A 149 13.76 -13.35 -9.17
C ASN A 149 12.37 -13.88 -9.55
N GLU A 150 11.36 -13.69 -8.71
CA GLU A 150 9.97 -14.03 -9.01
C GLU A 150 9.15 -12.76 -9.28
N THR A 151 8.41 -12.78 -10.38
CA THR A 151 7.43 -11.74 -10.71
C THR A 151 6.21 -11.81 -9.79
N ILE A 152 5.40 -10.75 -9.78
CA ILE A 152 4.15 -10.74 -9.00
C ILE A 152 3.23 -11.90 -9.43
N ALA A 153 3.11 -12.15 -10.72
CA ALA A 153 2.25 -13.20 -11.26
C ALA A 153 2.71 -14.60 -10.88
N GLU A 154 4.03 -14.84 -10.85
CA GLU A 154 4.61 -16.11 -10.43
C GLU A 154 4.31 -16.37 -8.96
N LEU A 155 4.61 -15.43 -8.06
CA LEU A 155 4.36 -15.61 -6.64
C LEU A 155 2.86 -15.77 -6.32
N VAL A 156 1.99 -14.98 -6.96
CA VAL A 156 0.54 -15.15 -6.82
C VAL A 156 0.09 -16.51 -7.36
N GLY A 157 0.65 -16.97 -8.46
CA GLY A 157 0.38 -18.29 -9.03
C GLY A 157 0.81 -19.40 -8.08
N ASP A 158 1.98 -19.31 -7.50
CA ASP A 158 2.50 -20.31 -6.57
C ASP A 158 1.71 -20.35 -5.27
N TRP A 159 1.27 -19.20 -4.77
CA TRP A 159 0.28 -19.14 -3.68
C TRP A 159 -1.04 -19.82 -4.05
N TYR A 160 -1.63 -19.46 -5.20
CA TYR A 160 -2.95 -19.95 -5.62
C TYR A 160 -2.98 -21.47 -5.85
N PHE A 161 -1.88 -22.03 -6.36
CA PHE A 161 -1.73 -23.45 -6.64
C PHE A 161 -0.97 -24.23 -5.56
N GLU A 162 -0.69 -23.60 -4.40
CA GLU A 162 -0.03 -24.23 -3.24
C GLU A 162 1.35 -24.83 -3.57
N ARG A 163 2.18 -24.12 -4.36
CA ARG A 163 3.47 -24.61 -4.88
C ARG A 163 4.72 -24.15 -4.13
N GLY A 164 4.62 -23.24 -3.17
CA GLY A 164 5.82 -22.69 -2.52
C GLY A 164 5.54 -21.68 -1.41
N ALA A 165 6.61 -21.03 -0.95
CA ALA A 165 6.48 -19.86 -0.08
C ALA A 165 5.74 -18.75 -0.85
N ALA A 166 4.80 -18.10 -0.18
CA ALA A 166 3.89 -17.15 -0.81
C ALA A 166 4.07 -15.72 -0.28
N GLN A 167 5.11 -15.45 0.49
CA GLN A 167 5.27 -14.20 1.22
C GLN A 167 6.65 -13.60 0.99
N GLU A 168 6.69 -12.52 0.21
CA GLU A 168 7.90 -11.77 -0.10
C GLU A 168 7.76 -10.30 0.29
N ILE A 169 8.76 -9.80 1.02
CA ILE A 169 8.85 -8.40 1.46
C ILE A 169 10.24 -7.88 1.12
N ASP A 170 10.26 -6.89 0.25
CA ASP A 170 11.47 -6.27 -0.26
C ASP A 170 12.17 -5.39 0.78
N CYS A 171 13.42 -5.03 0.51
CA CYS A 171 14.19 -4.07 1.28
C CYS A 171 13.62 -2.64 1.16
N ALA A 172 14.25 -1.68 1.85
CA ALA A 172 13.86 -0.28 1.77
C ALA A 172 14.43 0.36 0.49
N TYR A 173 13.63 1.16 -0.23
CA TYR A 173 14.10 1.94 -1.39
C TYR A 173 15.37 2.73 -1.01
N PRO A 174 16.40 2.80 -1.90
CA PRO A 174 16.39 2.47 -3.33
C PRO A 174 17.08 1.15 -3.69
N CYS A 175 16.84 0.07 -2.92
CA CYS A 175 17.60 -1.16 -3.12
C CYS A 175 17.19 -1.99 -4.35
N ASP A 176 15.90 -1.99 -4.72
CA ASP A 176 15.40 -2.82 -5.82
C ASP A 176 15.58 -2.12 -7.17
N SER A 177 16.53 -2.63 -7.96
CA SER A 177 16.83 -2.15 -9.30
C SER A 177 15.84 -2.63 -10.38
N THR A 178 14.96 -3.57 -10.06
CA THR A 178 13.92 -4.09 -10.98
C THR A 178 12.67 -3.22 -10.99
N CYS A 179 12.57 -2.28 -10.06
CA CYS A 179 11.40 -1.45 -9.91
C CYS A 179 11.09 -0.56 -11.13
N HIS A 180 9.86 -0.70 -11.60
CA HIS A 180 9.21 0.24 -12.48
C HIS A 180 8.42 1.25 -11.64
N ASN A 181 9.03 2.42 -11.41
CA ASN A 181 8.35 3.50 -10.67
C ASN A 181 7.28 4.15 -11.57
N ILE A 182 6.00 3.85 -11.30
CA ILE A 182 4.84 4.38 -12.02
C ILE A 182 4.34 5.63 -11.29
N ILE A 183 4.88 6.78 -11.70
CA ILE A 183 4.49 8.07 -11.14
C ILE A 183 3.41 8.70 -12.02
N PRO A 184 2.21 9.03 -11.48
CA PRO A 184 1.20 9.75 -12.22
C PRO A 184 1.74 11.13 -12.63
N SER A 185 1.75 11.44 -13.93
CA SER A 185 2.09 12.77 -14.39
C SER A 185 1.04 13.78 -13.93
N ASN A 186 1.44 14.91 -13.33
CA ASN A 186 0.57 16.02 -12.93
C ASN A 186 -0.14 16.75 -14.10
N GLN A 187 -0.34 16.10 -15.25
CA GLN A 187 -1.13 16.64 -16.34
C GLN A 187 -2.57 16.14 -16.28
N VAL A 188 -3.36 16.64 -15.33
CA VAL A 188 -4.71 17.13 -15.64
C VAL A 188 -5.07 18.20 -14.60
N GLY A 189 -4.93 19.47 -14.99
CA GLY A 189 -5.81 20.49 -14.45
C GLY A 189 -7.21 20.23 -15.01
N ILE A 190 -8.17 20.02 -14.12
CA ILE A 190 -9.59 20.29 -14.41
C ILE A 190 -9.93 21.58 -13.69
#